data_AF-A0A7V3AA33-F1
#
_entry.id   AF-A0A7V3AA33-F1
#
_cell.length_a   1.000
_cell.length_b   1.000
_cell.length_c   1.000
_cell.angle_alpha   90.00
_cell.angle_beta   90.00
_cell.angle_gamma   90.00
#
_symmetry.space_group_name_H-M   'P 1'
#
loop_
_entity.id
_entity.type
_entity.pdbx_description
1 polymer ?
#
loop_
_entity_poly.entity_id
_entity_poly.type
_entity_poly.pdbx_seq_one_letter_code
_entity_poly.pdbx_strand_id
1 'polypeptide(L)'
;MPHVVTSPCVHTKDISCMKVCPVNCFFDAGQWLVIHPVECIDCGLCIPECPVNAIFPEDEVPEQEQAFIRLNKMFFEGGDAAEVEKLMGDAEKALATVAEPDKRAKIDAFLKNKEIYTQAKDGEALEKLRLTP
;
A
#
# COMPACT_ATOMS: atom_id res chain seq x y z
N MET A 1 7.80 14.84 -0.73
CA MET A 1 7.51 13.64 -1.55
C MET A 1 6.33 12.90 -0.93
N PRO A 2 5.59 12.06 -1.65
CA PRO A 2 4.55 11.28 -1.01
C PRO A 2 5.16 10.22 -0.09
N HIS A 3 4.38 9.80 0.89
CA HIS A 3 4.70 8.65 1.71
C HIS A 3 4.18 7.38 1.05
N VAL A 4 4.85 6.26 1.28
CA VAL A 4 4.60 4.96 0.65
C VAL A 4 4.41 3.91 1.73
N VAL A 5 3.32 3.14 1.62
CA VAL A 5 3.09 1.96 2.45
C VAL A 5 3.83 0.77 1.84
N THR A 6 4.49 -0.04 2.65
CA THR A 6 5.34 -1.17 2.24
C THR A 6 4.86 -2.50 2.83
N SER A 7 5.60 -3.58 2.58
CA SER A 7 5.21 -4.96 2.92
C SER A 7 4.75 -5.22 4.36
N PRO A 8 5.26 -4.56 5.43
CA PRO A 8 4.82 -4.88 6.80
C PRO A 8 3.34 -4.53 7.07
N CYS A 9 2.73 -3.67 6.25
CA CYS A 9 1.31 -3.34 6.36
C CYS A 9 0.41 -4.51 5.93
N VAL A 10 0.87 -5.34 5.00
CA VAL A 10 0.07 -6.41 4.40
C VAL A 10 -0.36 -7.40 5.49
N HIS A 11 -1.67 -7.62 5.62
CA HIS A 11 -2.34 -8.42 6.67
C HIS A 11 -2.32 -7.88 8.09
N THR A 12 -1.60 -6.79 8.34
CA THR A 12 -1.68 -6.07 9.62
C THR A 12 -2.84 -5.09 9.58
N LYS A 13 -2.83 -4.18 8.59
CA LYS A 13 -3.87 -3.17 8.34
C LYS A 13 -4.46 -2.55 9.63
N ASP A 14 -3.58 -2.06 10.49
CA ASP A 14 -3.95 -1.53 11.83
C ASP A 14 -4.72 -0.19 11.79
N ILE A 15 -4.70 0.51 10.65
CA ILE A 15 -5.41 1.76 10.37
C ILE A 15 -5.12 2.96 11.32
N SER A 16 -4.21 2.85 12.29
CA SER A 16 -3.85 3.97 13.18
C SER A 16 -3.28 5.18 12.44
N CYS A 17 -2.47 4.94 11.39
CA CYS A 17 -1.90 5.99 10.54
C CYS A 17 -2.94 6.87 9.81
N MET A 18 -4.15 6.37 9.58
CA MET A 18 -5.24 7.11 8.95
C MET A 18 -5.73 8.25 9.85
N LYS A 19 -5.82 8.01 11.16
CA LYS A 19 -6.43 8.93 12.14
C LYS A 19 -5.67 10.24 12.28
N VAL A 20 -4.38 10.24 11.91
CA VAL A 20 -3.49 11.41 11.99
C VAL A 20 -3.27 12.08 10.65
N CYS A 21 -3.82 11.55 9.56
CA CYS A 21 -3.65 12.11 8.24
C CYS A 21 -4.52 13.37 8.07
N PRO A 22 -3.94 14.58 7.90
CA PRO A 22 -4.74 15.81 7.83
C PRO A 22 -5.59 15.94 6.56
N VAL A 23 -5.31 15.11 5.55
CA VAL A 23 -5.94 15.16 4.21
C VAL A 23 -6.67 13.86 3.85
N ASN A 24 -6.75 12.89 4.77
CA ASN A 24 -7.42 11.60 4.57
C ASN A 24 -7.06 10.91 3.22
N CYS A 25 -5.77 10.87 2.90
CA CYS A 25 -5.26 10.34 1.63
C CYS A 25 -4.95 8.83 1.67
N PHE A 26 -5.59 8.08 2.57
CA PHE A 26 -5.42 6.62 2.72
C PHE A 26 -6.60 5.88 2.08
N PHE A 27 -6.27 4.82 1.35
CA PHE A 27 -7.25 3.98 0.67
C PHE A 27 -7.06 2.51 1.02
N ASP A 28 -8.17 1.80 1.06
CA ASP A 28 -8.22 0.37 1.28
C ASP A 28 -7.88 -0.40 0.01
N ALA A 29 -6.67 -0.96 -0.05
CA ALA A 29 -6.22 -1.84 -1.12
C ALA A 29 -6.47 -3.34 -0.78
N GLY A 30 -7.50 -3.62 0.02
CA GLY A 30 -7.91 -4.95 0.44
C GLY A 30 -7.09 -5.45 1.62
N GLN A 31 -5.96 -6.11 1.34
CA GLN A 31 -5.10 -6.72 2.37
C GLN A 31 -4.10 -5.74 3.00
N TRP A 32 -4.06 -4.50 2.52
CA TRP A 32 -3.13 -3.46 2.95
C TRP A 32 -3.70 -2.08 2.63
N LEU A 33 -3.01 -1.04 3.08
CA LEU A 33 -3.37 0.34 2.81
C LEU A 33 -2.45 0.93 1.74
N VAL A 34 -2.96 1.87 0.96
CA VAL A 34 -2.17 2.67 0.02
C VAL A 34 -2.37 4.15 0.29
N ILE A 35 -1.34 4.94 0.02
CA ILE A 35 -1.36 6.41 0.16
C ILE A 35 -1.47 7.03 -1.23
N HIS A 36 -2.40 7.96 -1.40
CA HIS A 36 -2.56 8.70 -2.65
C HIS A 36 -1.36 9.65 -2.86
N PRO A 37 -0.57 9.48 -3.93
CA PRO A 37 0.69 10.21 -4.11
C PRO A 37 0.50 11.71 -4.36
N VAL A 38 -0.61 12.10 -5.01
CA VAL A 38 -0.94 13.52 -5.27
C VAL A 38 -1.57 14.23 -4.06
N GLU A 39 -2.42 13.55 -3.29
CA GLU A 39 -3.08 14.15 -2.12
C GLU A 39 -2.16 14.23 -0.90
N CYS A 40 -1.16 13.35 -0.81
CA CYS A 40 -0.20 13.36 0.28
C CYS A 40 0.61 14.67 0.30
N ILE A 41 0.51 15.42 1.40
CA ILE A 41 1.19 16.71 1.59
C ILE A 41 2.54 16.61 2.32
N ASP A 42 3.12 15.41 2.42
CA ASP A 42 4.44 15.19 3.02
C ASP A 42 4.58 15.67 4.48
N CYS A 43 3.55 15.46 5.31
CA CYS A 43 3.56 15.93 6.69
C CYS A 43 4.26 15.00 7.70
N GLY A 44 4.53 13.74 7.35
CA GLY A 44 5.26 12.78 8.18
C GLY A 44 4.51 12.21 9.40
N LEU A 45 3.31 12.70 9.72
CA LEU A 45 2.58 12.31 10.94
C LEU A 45 2.21 10.82 10.98
N CYS A 46 2.02 10.19 9.83
CA CYS A 46 1.63 8.78 9.74
C CYS A 46 2.77 7.79 10.05
N ILE A 47 4.03 8.22 9.92
CA ILE A 47 5.20 7.34 10.11
C ILE A 47 5.27 6.79 11.55
N PRO A 48 5.33 7.62 12.61
CA PRO A 48 5.46 7.12 13.98
C PRO A 48 4.22 6.39 14.49
N GLU A 49 3.06 6.61 13.86
CA GLU A 49 1.80 5.97 14.23
C GLU A 49 1.64 4.56 13.65
N CYS A 50 2.51 4.13 12.73
CA CYS A 50 2.44 2.80 12.17
C CYS A 50 3.13 1.78 13.10
N PRO A 51 2.40 0.87 13.77
CA PRO A 51 2.98 -0.05 14.77
C PRO A 51 3.96 -1.07 14.17
N VAL A 52 3.91 -1.27 12.85
CA VAL A 52 4.76 -2.20 12.10
C VAL A 52 5.79 -1.48 11.22
N ASN A 53 5.94 -0.16 11.37
CA ASN A 53 6.90 0.65 10.62
C ASN A 53 6.83 0.43 9.10
N ALA A 54 5.62 0.40 8.54
CA ALA A 54 5.40 0.11 7.12
C ALA A 54 5.42 1.36 6.22
N ILE A 55 5.57 2.56 6.77
CA ILE A 55 5.41 3.81 6.03
C ILE A 55 6.75 4.53 5.94
N PHE A 56 7.16 4.85 4.72
CA PHE A 56 8.41 5.53 4.43
C PHE A 56 8.17 6.71 3.48
N PRO A 57 8.96 7.79 3.57
CA PRO A 57 9.11 8.73 2.46
C PRO A 57 9.52 7.99 1.17
N GLU A 58 9.01 8.38 0.00
CA GLU A 58 9.26 7.67 -1.28
C GLU A 58 10.76 7.44 -1.56
N ASP A 59 11.61 8.40 -1.22
CA ASP A 59 13.07 8.36 -1.40
C ASP A 59 13.82 7.58 -0.33
N GLU A 60 13.16 7.25 0.78
CA GLU A 60 13.71 6.47 1.89
C GLU A 60 13.19 5.02 1.92
N VAL A 61 12.38 4.62 0.91
CA VAL A 61 11.90 3.24 0.80
C VAL A 61 13.09 2.29 0.61
N PRO A 62 13.21 1.23 1.45
CA PRO A 62 14.27 0.24 1.31
C PRO A 62 14.32 -0.38 -0.09
N GLU A 63 15.53 -0.75 -0.55
CA GLU A 63 15.73 -1.28 -1.91
C GLU A 63 14.84 -2.50 -2.22
N GLN A 64 14.61 -3.37 -1.23
CA GLN A 64 13.76 -4.55 -1.39
C GLN A 64 12.27 -4.20 -1.54
N GLU A 65 11.86 -3.02 -1.07
CA GLU A 65 10.46 -2.57 -1.00
C GLU A 65 10.09 -1.62 -2.15
N GLN A 66 11.02 -1.32 -3.07
CA GLN A 66 10.83 -0.34 -4.14
C GLN A 66 9.60 -0.62 -5.02
N ALA A 67 9.21 -1.89 -5.17
CA ALA A 67 7.99 -2.27 -5.91
C ALA A 67 6.73 -1.62 -5.31
N PHE A 68 6.70 -1.38 -4.00
CA PHE A 68 5.55 -0.79 -3.31
C PHE A 68 5.31 0.67 -3.70
N ILE A 69 6.34 1.43 -4.09
CA ILE A 69 6.17 2.79 -4.60
C ILE A 69 5.23 2.79 -5.80
N ARG A 70 5.52 1.92 -6.77
CA ARG A 70 4.73 1.81 -7.99
C ARG A 70 3.36 1.20 -7.71
N LEU A 71 3.24 0.23 -6.80
CA LEU A 71 1.95 -0.33 -6.40
C LEU A 71 1.02 0.72 -5.77
N ASN A 72 1.54 1.58 -4.88
CA ASN A 72 0.73 2.68 -4.30
C ASN A 72 0.21 3.61 -5.41
N LYS A 73 1.05 3.99 -6.38
CA LYS A 73 0.66 4.86 -7.50
C LYS A 73 -0.36 4.19 -8.44
N MET A 74 -0.10 2.95 -8.84
CA MET A 74 -0.93 2.21 -9.79
C MET A 74 -2.34 1.93 -9.29
N PHE A 75 -2.55 1.92 -7.97
CA PHE A 75 -3.89 1.83 -7.42
C PHE A 75 -4.81 2.95 -7.92
N PHE A 76 -4.27 4.15 -8.17
CA PHE A 76 -5.04 5.32 -8.59
C PHE A 76 -4.98 5.58 -10.10
N GLU A 77 -3.85 5.24 -10.74
CA GLU A 77 -3.65 5.43 -12.17
C GLU A 77 -4.29 4.32 -13.01
N GLY A 78 -4.58 3.17 -12.38
CA GLY A 78 -5.04 1.96 -13.04
C GLY A 78 -3.88 1.21 -13.68
N GLY A 79 -3.61 0.00 -13.18
CA GLY A 79 -2.52 -0.83 -13.67
C GLY A 79 -2.88 -1.69 -14.89
N ASP A 80 -1.91 -1.97 -15.75
CA ASP A 80 -1.95 -3.16 -16.60
C ASP A 80 -1.81 -4.40 -15.70
N ALA A 81 -2.66 -5.40 -15.86
CA ALA A 81 -2.62 -6.63 -15.09
C ALA A 81 -1.25 -7.33 -15.12
N ALA A 82 -0.54 -7.27 -16.25
CA ALA A 82 0.80 -7.84 -16.38
C ALA A 82 1.85 -7.07 -15.57
N GLU A 83 1.72 -5.74 -15.50
CA GLU A 83 2.62 -4.90 -14.71
C GLU A 83 2.34 -5.10 -13.20
N VAL A 84 1.07 -5.13 -12.80
CA VAL A 84 0.66 -5.43 -11.42
C VAL A 84 1.20 -6.79 -10.99
N GLU A 85 1.05 -7.82 -11.83
CA GLU A 85 1.55 -9.17 -11.53
C GLU A 85 3.06 -9.20 -11.31
N LYS A 86 3.82 -8.50 -12.14
CA LYS A 86 5.27 -8.38 -11.97
C LYS A 86 5.64 -7.70 -10.65
N LEU A 87 5.03 -6.54 -10.36
CA LEU A 87 5.32 -5.76 -9.15
C LEU A 87 4.92 -6.50 -7.87
N MET A 88 3.80 -7.22 -7.90
CA MET A 88 3.34 -8.06 -6.80
C MET A 88 4.32 -9.21 -6.55
N GLY A 89 4.89 -9.80 -7.61
CA GLY A 89 5.96 -10.81 -7.50
C GLY A 89 7.28 -10.26 -6.94
N ASP A 90 7.63 -9.01 -7.25
CA ASP A 90 8.78 -8.35 -6.63
C ASP A 90 8.49 -7.97 -5.16
N ALA A 91 7.26 -7.54 -4.85
CA ALA A 91 6.78 -7.32 -3.49
C ALA A 91 6.74 -8.60 -2.65
N GLU A 92 6.49 -9.77 -3.26
CA GLU A 92 6.58 -11.07 -2.58
C GLU A 92 7.97 -11.29 -1.98
N LYS A 93 9.03 -10.90 -2.68
CA LYS A 93 10.40 -11.06 -2.18
C LYS A 93 10.62 -10.20 -0.94
N ALA A 94 10.09 -8.97 -0.94
CA ALA A 94 10.13 -8.08 0.21
C ALA A 94 9.35 -8.68 1.39
N LEU A 95 8.11 -9.12 1.13
CA LEU A 95 7.26 -9.81 2.10
C LEU A 95 7.94 -11.05 2.70
N ALA A 96 8.67 -11.82 1.90
CA ALA A 96 9.37 -13.01 2.36
C ALA A 96 10.47 -12.70 3.40
N THR A 97 11.02 -11.48 3.41
CA THR A 97 12.02 -11.06 4.43
C THR A 97 11.40 -10.76 5.80
N VAL A 98 10.12 -10.41 5.84
CA VAL A 98 9.35 -10.11 7.06
C VAL A 98 8.35 -11.22 7.42
N ALA A 99 8.23 -12.25 6.58
CA ALA A 99 7.27 -13.33 6.75
C ALA A 99 7.81 -14.49 7.59
N GLU A 100 7.07 -14.81 8.65
CA GLU A 100 7.17 -16.08 9.36
C GLU A 100 6.46 -17.20 8.55
N PRO A 101 6.79 -18.48 8.77
CA PRO A 101 6.23 -19.62 8.01
C PRO A 101 4.70 -19.62 7.91
N ASP A 102 4.00 -19.17 8.96
CA ASP A 102 2.54 -19.12 9.03
C ASP A 102 1.90 -18.04 8.13
N LYS A 103 2.70 -17.12 7.54
CA LYS A 103 2.22 -16.01 6.70
C LYS A 103 2.26 -16.32 5.20
N ARG A 104 2.61 -17.53 4.76
CA ARG A 104 2.64 -17.89 3.33
C ARG A 104 1.27 -17.82 2.66
N ALA A 105 0.23 -18.36 3.31
CA ALA A 105 -1.14 -18.29 2.81
C ALA A 105 -1.65 -16.83 2.68
N LYS A 106 -1.14 -15.95 3.53
CA LYS A 106 -1.41 -14.52 3.51
C LYS A 106 -0.76 -13.84 2.30
N ILE A 107 0.50 -14.15 2.01
CA ILE A 107 1.17 -13.69 0.77
C ILE A 107 0.36 -14.10 -0.46
N ASP A 108 -0.08 -15.35 -0.55
CA ASP A 108 -0.89 -15.81 -1.69
C ASP A 108 -2.20 -15.04 -1.85
N ALA A 109 -2.84 -14.66 -0.73
CA ALA A 109 -4.06 -13.84 -0.75
C ALA A 109 -3.80 -12.41 -1.23
N PHE A 110 -2.67 -11.82 -0.83
CA PHE A 110 -2.21 -10.53 -1.37
C PHE A 110 -2.01 -10.64 -2.89
N LEU A 111 -1.24 -11.62 -3.36
CA LEU A 111 -0.94 -11.85 -4.78
C LEU A 111 -2.20 -12.07 -5.64
N LYS A 112 -3.24 -12.70 -5.09
CA LYS A 112 -4.54 -12.90 -5.75
C LYS A 112 -5.38 -11.62 -5.85
N ASN A 113 -5.11 -10.59 -5.05
CA ASN A 113 -5.88 -9.35 -5.00
C ASN A 113 -5.54 -8.36 -6.15
N LYS A 114 -4.92 -8.82 -7.24
CA LYS A 114 -4.49 -7.95 -8.35
C LYS A 114 -5.62 -7.21 -9.06
N GLU A 115 -6.86 -7.72 -8.99
CA GLU A 115 -8.03 -7.09 -9.60
C GLU A 115 -8.38 -5.73 -8.98
N ILE A 116 -7.96 -5.46 -7.73
CA ILE A 116 -8.24 -4.16 -7.11
C ILE A 116 -7.54 -3.00 -7.84
N TYR A 117 -6.37 -3.27 -8.45
CA TYR A 117 -5.58 -2.30 -9.22
C TYR A 117 -6.16 -2.02 -10.62
N THR A 118 -7.07 -2.88 -11.10
CA THR A 118 -7.71 -2.71 -12.40
C THR A 118 -9.12 -2.10 -12.27
N GLN A 119 -9.75 -2.23 -11.11
CA GLN A 119 -11.11 -1.76 -10.81
C GLN A 119 -11.15 -0.31 -10.25
N ALA A 120 -10.08 0.18 -9.66
CA ALA A 120 -9.99 1.52 -9.05
C ALA A 120 -9.80 2.66 -10.09
N LYS A 121 -10.56 2.64 -11.20
CA LYS A 121 -10.49 3.66 -12.27
C LYS A 121 -11.58 4.72 -12.20
N ASP A 122 -12.71 4.40 -11.58
CA ASP A 122 -13.85 5.30 -11.48
C ASP A 122 -13.78 6.09 -10.17
N GLY A 123 -13.84 7.42 -10.24
CA GLY A 123 -13.71 8.28 -9.05
C GLY A 123 -14.72 7.98 -7.93
N GLU A 124 -15.92 7.49 -8.28
CA GLU A 124 -16.93 7.07 -7.29
C GLU A 124 -16.55 5.74 -6.59
N ALA A 125 -15.88 4.82 -7.29
CA ALA A 125 -15.41 3.57 -6.70
C ALA A 125 -14.18 3.82 -5.80
N LEU A 126 -13.28 4.71 -6.21
CA LEU A 126 -12.15 5.15 -5.40
C LEU A 126 -12.61 5.79 -4.08
N GLU A 127 -13.63 6.65 -4.10
CA GLU A 127 -14.11 7.31 -2.89
C GLU A 127 -14.71 6.33 -1.86
N LYS A 128 -15.28 5.20 -2.32
CA LYS A 128 -15.76 4.12 -1.43
C LYS A 128 -14.62 3.36 -0.75
N LEU A 129 -13.42 3.41 -1.33
CA LEU A 129 -12.20 2.81 -0.77
C LEU A 129 -11.42 3.80 0.09
N ARG A 130 -11.77 5.10 0.07
CA ARG A 130 -11.15 6.11 0.93
C ARG A 130 -11.51 5.81 2.39
N LEU A 131 -10.50 5.77 3.23
CA LEU A 131 -10.68 5.59 4.66
C LEU A 131 -10.90 6.95 5.32
N THR A 132 -12.07 7.13 5.93
CA THR A 132 -12.40 8.29 6.76
C THR A 132 -12.35 7.89 8.24
N PRO A 133 -11.80 8.74 9.13
CA PRO A 133 -11.81 8.52 10.57
C PRO A 133 -13.20 8.32 11.17
#